data_AF-A0A1H8RPS3-F1
#
_entry.id   AF-A0A1H8RPS3-F1
#
_cell.length_a   1.000
_cell.length_b   1.000
_cell.length_c   1.000
_cell.angle_alpha   90.00
_cell.angle_beta   90.00
_cell.angle_gamma   90.00
#
_symmetry.space_group_name_H-M   'P 1'
#
loop_
_entity.id
_entity.type
_entity.pdbx_description
1 polymer ?
#
loop_
_entity_poly.entity_id
_entity_poly.type
_entity_poly.pdbx_seq_one_letter_code
_entity_poly.pdbx_strand_id
1 'polypeptide(L)'
;MRNPFALKTEVLSTEMRLLLALLAAEKGEDLPVRHPELFRGMDWEAFIELAMHHRVYPNLYPKLKNLGEDVVPAGVISCLYNYYSRNTFQMLHLSGEMEFIGGELDRKNIRALFLKGPVIAKDLYGDISLRTSCDLDLLIPLTELAGAESLLAGLGYVKDDYIHTVLNDWKWRHHHTTFTHPKKGIKVELHWRLNPAPSREPDFEELWGRRRISDLTRQPISYLGQEDLFLFLVSHGARHGWSRLRWLVDIKQLLLQQPDAGKLTALLRKYHYYHVGGQALTLAGGLLDAEIADGLRNMECAPKSRAMAQQAMFYLERMINLHSIPVPDDVASYHKRHQFALLAPIQKFKFILSFLFPYPEDAETLPLPKNLHFLYFPLRPFLWAWRKTVGVQK
;
A
#
# COMPACT_ATOMS: atom_id res chain seq x y z
N MET A 1 10.76 31.41 11.91
CA MET A 1 10.70 31.43 10.43
C MET A 1 9.70 30.37 9.98
N ARG A 2 8.61 30.73 9.30
CA ARG A 2 7.64 29.75 8.77
C ARG A 2 8.37 28.86 7.76
N ASN A 3 8.29 27.54 7.92
CA ASN A 3 8.83 26.56 6.98
C ASN A 3 8.13 26.77 5.62
N PRO A 4 8.81 27.28 4.57
CA PRO A 4 8.19 27.59 3.28
C PRO A 4 7.67 26.35 2.53
N PHE A 5 7.88 25.15 3.10
CA PHE A 5 7.45 23.87 2.57
C PHE A 5 6.65 23.03 3.58
N ALA A 6 6.08 23.67 4.62
CA ALA A 6 5.09 22.99 5.47
C ALA A 6 3.91 22.53 4.61
N LEU A 7 3.39 21.32 4.90
CA LEU A 7 2.21 20.82 4.20
C LEU A 7 1.04 21.78 4.43
N LYS A 8 0.34 22.13 3.36
CA LYS A 8 -0.84 22.98 3.44
C LYS A 8 -2.01 22.20 4.03
N THR A 9 -2.15 22.22 5.35
CA THR A 9 -3.26 21.58 6.07
C THR A 9 -4.43 22.53 6.32
N GLU A 10 -4.27 23.82 6.03
CA GLU A 10 -5.31 24.85 6.22
C GLU A 10 -6.57 24.61 5.36
N VAL A 11 -6.41 23.88 4.24
CA VAL A 11 -7.50 23.49 3.33
C VAL A 11 -8.31 22.28 3.81
N LEU A 12 -7.84 21.59 4.86
CA LEU A 12 -8.52 20.41 5.40
C LEU A 12 -9.68 20.81 6.31
N SER A 13 -10.75 20.02 6.28
CA SER A 13 -11.91 20.21 7.16
C SER A 13 -11.52 20.05 8.63
N THR A 14 -12.37 20.53 9.54
CA THR A 14 -12.16 20.38 10.98
C THR A 14 -12.14 18.90 11.39
N GLU A 15 -13.00 18.08 10.79
CA GLU A 15 -13.10 16.63 11.00
C GLU A 15 -11.78 15.93 10.63
N MET A 16 -11.20 16.29 9.46
CA MET A 16 -9.93 15.74 9.02
C MET A 16 -8.78 16.18 9.93
N ARG A 17 -8.78 17.44 10.38
CA ARG A 17 -7.77 17.94 11.34
C ARG A 17 -7.87 17.24 12.69
N LEU A 18 -9.08 17.00 13.21
CA LEU A 18 -9.28 16.22 14.43
C LEU A 18 -8.77 14.78 14.24
N LEU A 19 -9.09 14.14 13.11
CA LEU A 19 -8.62 12.81 12.78
C LEU A 19 -7.08 12.74 12.76
N LEU A 20 -6.42 13.70 12.12
CA LEU A 20 -4.96 13.79 12.11
C LEU A 20 -4.38 13.99 13.51
N ALA A 21 -4.97 14.89 14.31
CA ALA A 21 -4.54 15.14 15.70
C ALA A 21 -4.66 13.87 16.57
N LEU A 22 -5.76 13.12 16.44
CA LEU A 22 -5.95 11.84 17.13
C LEU A 22 -4.95 10.77 16.69
N LEU A 23 -4.54 10.74 15.43
CA LEU A 23 -3.50 9.82 14.96
C LEU A 23 -2.08 10.28 15.33
N ALA A 24 -1.88 11.59 15.47
CA ALA A 24 -0.62 12.18 15.88
C ALA A 24 -0.32 11.95 17.36
N ALA A 25 -1.31 12.09 18.23
CA ALA A 25 -1.11 11.93 19.65
C ALA A 25 -0.88 10.47 20.04
N GLU A 26 0.07 10.18 20.95
CA GLU A 26 0.18 8.84 21.55
C GLU A 26 -1.05 8.53 22.42
N LYS A 27 -1.41 9.51 23.24
CA LYS A 27 -2.57 9.53 24.15
C LYS A 27 -3.53 10.62 23.69
N GLY A 28 -4.83 10.34 23.69
CA GLY A 28 -5.83 11.26 23.15
C GLY A 28 -6.39 12.24 24.18
N GLU A 29 -6.22 11.96 25.48
CA GLU A 29 -7.00 12.57 26.57
C GLU A 29 -6.78 14.08 26.74
N ASP A 30 -5.64 14.62 26.31
CA ASP A 30 -5.32 16.05 26.41
C ASP A 30 -5.83 16.87 25.22
N LEU A 31 -6.22 16.23 24.11
CA LEU A 31 -6.64 16.90 22.88
C LEU A 31 -7.82 17.86 23.07
N PRO A 32 -8.89 17.52 23.81
CA PRO A 32 -10.01 18.45 24.03
C PRO A 32 -9.59 19.72 24.78
N VAL A 33 -8.57 19.63 25.62
CA VAL A 33 -8.04 20.77 26.40
C VAL A 33 -7.11 21.62 25.56
N ARG A 34 -6.23 21.00 24.77
CA ARG A 34 -5.24 21.69 23.93
C ARG A 34 -5.85 22.30 22.68
N HIS A 35 -6.86 21.65 22.12
CA HIS A 35 -7.50 22.00 20.85
C HIS A 35 -9.04 21.94 20.94
N PRO A 36 -9.67 22.69 21.86
CA PRO A 36 -11.13 22.68 22.03
C PRO A 36 -11.88 23.10 20.75
N GLU A 37 -11.25 23.91 19.90
CA GLU A 37 -11.77 24.32 18.60
C GLU A 37 -11.99 23.14 17.64
N LEU A 38 -11.25 22.05 17.79
CA LEU A 38 -11.41 20.86 16.96
C LEU A 38 -12.63 20.03 17.34
N PHE A 39 -13.20 20.20 18.53
CA PHE A 39 -14.37 19.43 18.98
C PHE A 39 -15.68 20.22 18.86
N ARG A 40 -15.59 21.55 18.80
CA ARG A 40 -16.76 22.43 18.82
C ARG A 40 -17.47 22.44 17.47
N GLY A 41 -18.74 22.04 17.46
CA GLY A 41 -19.54 21.98 16.22
C GLY A 41 -19.10 20.91 15.23
N MET A 42 -18.42 19.86 15.73
CA MET A 42 -17.94 18.72 14.94
C MET A 42 -19.10 18.00 14.23
N ASP A 43 -18.96 17.81 12.92
CA ASP A 43 -19.80 16.87 12.17
C ASP A 43 -19.26 15.44 12.38
N TRP A 44 -19.86 14.74 13.34
CA TRP A 44 -19.45 13.39 13.68
C TRP A 44 -19.80 12.35 12.61
N GLU A 45 -20.77 12.61 11.74
CA GLU A 45 -21.09 11.71 10.62
C GLU A 45 -19.97 11.79 9.58
N ALA A 46 -19.59 13.01 9.18
CA ALA A 46 -18.46 13.25 8.28
C ALA A 46 -17.14 12.72 8.88
N PHE A 47 -16.92 12.87 10.19
CA PHE A 47 -15.77 12.28 10.87
C PHE A 47 -15.73 10.75 10.76
N ILE A 48 -16.86 10.06 10.96
CA ILE A 48 -16.95 8.60 10.80
C ILE A 48 -16.65 8.22 9.35
N GLU A 49 -17.20 8.93 8.38
CA GLU A 49 -16.93 8.69 6.96
C GLU A 49 -15.43 8.81 6.64
N LEU A 50 -14.76 9.83 7.17
CA LEU A 50 -13.30 10.00 7.03
C LEU A 50 -12.52 8.88 7.73
N ALA A 51 -12.92 8.47 8.94
CA ALA A 51 -12.29 7.37 9.67
C ALA A 51 -12.39 6.04 8.91
N MET A 52 -13.55 5.76 8.32
CA MET A 52 -13.82 4.59 7.49
C MET A 52 -13.07 4.68 6.17
N HIS A 53 -13.11 5.84 5.51
CA HIS A 53 -12.36 6.11 4.29
C HIS A 53 -10.87 5.86 4.55
N HIS A 54 -10.24 6.53 5.50
CA HIS A 54 -8.81 6.35 5.72
C HIS A 54 -8.43 5.01 6.36
N ARG A 55 -9.43 4.19 6.75
CA ARG A 55 -9.30 2.86 7.39
C ARG A 55 -8.50 2.91 8.68
N VAL A 56 -8.69 3.99 9.43
CA VAL A 56 -7.99 4.26 10.71
C VAL A 56 -8.92 4.15 11.90
N TYR A 57 -10.21 3.86 11.69
CA TYR A 57 -11.19 3.64 12.76
C TYR A 57 -10.71 2.70 13.89
N PRO A 58 -9.90 1.64 13.66
CA PRO A 58 -9.44 0.82 14.78
C PRO A 58 -8.43 1.54 15.69
N ASN A 59 -7.68 2.50 15.15
CA ASN A 59 -6.74 3.33 15.92
C ASN A 59 -7.45 4.44 16.69
N LEU A 60 -8.60 4.89 16.16
CA LEU A 60 -9.37 6.00 16.73
C LEU A 60 -10.29 5.54 17.87
N TYR A 61 -10.91 4.36 17.74
CA TYR A 61 -11.88 3.88 18.73
C TYR A 61 -11.33 3.87 20.17
N PRO A 62 -10.15 3.29 20.47
CA PRO A 62 -9.63 3.28 21.84
C PRO A 62 -9.40 4.69 22.39
N LYS A 63 -8.92 5.61 21.54
CA LYS A 63 -8.65 7.01 21.94
C LYS A 63 -9.94 7.76 22.23
N LEU A 64 -10.93 7.66 21.35
CA LEU A 64 -12.22 8.33 21.53
C LEU A 64 -13.01 7.76 22.71
N LYS A 65 -12.92 6.45 22.95
CA LYS A 65 -13.50 5.83 24.14
C LYS A 65 -12.94 6.43 25.44
N ASN A 66 -11.63 6.69 25.48
CA ASN A 66 -10.98 7.28 26.66
C ASN A 66 -11.32 8.76 26.88
N LEU A 67 -11.73 9.50 25.84
CA LEU A 67 -12.17 10.89 25.98
C LEU A 67 -13.47 11.04 26.78
N GLY A 68 -14.28 9.98 26.84
CA GLY A 68 -15.57 9.99 27.52
C GLY A 68 -16.71 10.59 26.69
N GLU A 69 -17.93 10.31 27.13
CA GLU A 69 -19.17 10.68 26.44
C GLU A 69 -19.49 12.19 26.51
N ASP A 70 -18.86 12.91 27.43
CA ASP A 70 -18.98 14.37 27.57
C ASP A 70 -18.36 15.12 26.38
N VAL A 71 -17.37 14.50 25.72
CA VAL A 71 -16.63 15.09 24.59
C VAL A 71 -17.10 14.52 23.26
N VAL A 72 -17.39 13.22 23.22
CA VAL A 72 -17.72 12.47 22.00
C VAL A 72 -19.09 11.82 22.19
N PRO A 73 -20.08 12.05 21.30
CA PRO A 73 -21.40 11.45 21.46
C PRO A 73 -21.34 9.91 21.54
N ALA A 74 -22.11 9.33 22.48
CA ALA A 74 -22.13 7.87 22.72
C ALA A 74 -22.45 7.04 21.45
N GLY A 75 -23.27 7.58 20.54
CA GLY A 75 -23.57 6.95 19.25
C GLY A 75 -22.35 6.79 18.35
N VAL A 76 -21.41 7.76 18.37
CA VAL A 76 -20.15 7.72 17.61
C VAL A 76 -19.23 6.64 18.15
N ILE A 77 -19.05 6.60 19.48
CA ILE A 77 -18.24 5.58 20.16
C ILE A 77 -18.79 4.19 19.85
N SER A 78 -20.11 4.01 19.95
CA SER A 78 -20.79 2.74 19.66
C SER A 78 -20.65 2.32 18.19
N CYS A 79 -20.75 3.27 17.26
CA CYS A 79 -20.54 3.04 15.84
C CYS A 79 -19.12 2.55 15.55
N LEU A 80 -18.11 3.25 16.07
CA LEU A 80 -16.71 2.88 15.89
C LEU A 80 -16.35 1.57 16.58
N TYR A 81 -16.95 1.29 17.75
CA TYR A 81 -16.83 -0.01 18.41
C TYR A 81 -17.30 -1.15 17.51
N ASN A 82 -18.47 -1.02 16.88
CA ASN A 82 -18.99 -2.06 15.98
C ASN A 82 -18.04 -2.33 14.81
N TYR A 83 -17.45 -1.29 14.21
CA TYR A 83 -16.44 -1.47 13.17
C TYR A 83 -15.14 -2.08 13.68
N TYR A 84 -14.66 -1.63 14.84
CA TYR A 84 -13.47 -2.17 15.50
C TYR A 84 -13.63 -3.66 15.83
N SER A 85 -14.78 -4.07 16.39
CA SER A 85 -15.08 -5.46 16.69
C SER A 85 -15.14 -6.33 15.42
N ARG A 86 -15.77 -5.84 14.35
CA ARG A 86 -15.77 -6.53 13.05
C ARG A 86 -14.36 -6.69 12.49
N ASN A 87 -13.54 -5.65 12.57
CA ASN A 87 -12.13 -5.72 12.16
C ASN A 87 -11.36 -6.75 12.98
N THR A 88 -11.60 -6.80 14.30
CA THR A 88 -10.94 -7.77 15.18
C THR A 88 -11.24 -9.21 14.75
N PHE A 89 -12.51 -9.54 14.49
CA PHE A 89 -12.86 -10.87 13.97
C PHE A 89 -12.24 -11.15 12.59
N GLN A 90 -12.24 -10.17 11.69
CA GLN A 90 -11.60 -10.30 10.37
C GLN A 90 -10.09 -10.58 10.51
N MET A 91 -9.40 -9.86 11.39
CA MET A 91 -7.97 -10.01 11.61
C MET A 91 -7.63 -11.34 12.27
N LEU A 92 -8.48 -11.85 13.18
CA LEU A 92 -8.35 -13.20 13.74
C LEU A 92 -8.54 -14.28 12.67
N HIS A 93 -9.55 -14.14 11.82
CA HIS A 93 -9.80 -15.05 10.69
C HIS A 93 -8.61 -15.09 9.72
N LEU A 94 -8.10 -13.91 9.34
CA LEU A 94 -6.89 -13.81 8.51
C LEU A 94 -5.64 -14.38 9.21
N SER A 95 -5.52 -14.26 10.54
CA SER A 95 -4.39 -14.81 11.28
C SER A 95 -4.39 -16.34 11.24
N GLY A 96 -5.56 -16.97 11.45
CA GLY A 96 -5.69 -18.42 11.35
C GLY A 96 -5.40 -18.94 9.95
N GLU A 97 -5.87 -18.24 8.91
CA GLU A 97 -5.58 -18.65 7.53
C GLU A 97 -4.11 -18.41 7.15
N MET A 98 -3.50 -17.34 7.64
CA MET A 98 -2.07 -17.07 7.45
C MET A 98 -1.22 -18.19 8.05
N GLU A 99 -1.54 -18.63 9.27
CA GLU A 99 -0.89 -19.80 9.91
C GLU A 99 -1.08 -21.07 9.07
N PHE A 100 -2.30 -21.33 8.64
CA PHE A 100 -2.63 -22.52 7.85
C PHE A 100 -1.87 -22.56 6.53
N ILE A 101 -1.96 -21.51 5.71
CA ILE A 101 -1.26 -21.42 4.43
C ILE A 101 0.26 -21.47 4.64
N GLY A 102 0.77 -20.74 5.63
CA GLY A 102 2.20 -20.75 5.98
C GLY A 102 2.70 -22.17 6.29
N GLY A 103 1.95 -22.93 7.10
CA GLY A 103 2.27 -24.32 7.41
C GLY A 103 2.19 -25.26 6.20
N GLU A 104 1.22 -25.08 5.31
CA GLU A 104 1.13 -25.89 4.08
C GLU A 104 2.30 -25.62 3.12
N LEU A 105 2.71 -24.35 2.99
CA LEU A 105 3.89 -23.96 2.19
C LEU A 105 5.17 -24.57 2.76
N ASP A 106 5.35 -24.49 4.07
CA ASP A 106 6.52 -25.05 4.76
C ASP A 106 6.61 -26.58 4.59
N ARG A 107 5.49 -27.31 4.72
CA ARG A 107 5.46 -28.77 4.46
C ARG A 107 5.83 -29.14 3.03
N LYS A 108 5.60 -28.25 2.06
CA LYS A 108 6.03 -28.43 0.66
C LYS A 108 7.41 -27.83 0.36
N ASN A 109 8.12 -27.31 1.37
CA ASN A 109 9.39 -26.61 1.23
C ASN A 109 9.31 -25.41 0.26
N ILE A 110 8.16 -24.72 0.24
CA ILE A 110 7.97 -23.49 -0.54
C ILE A 110 8.24 -22.30 0.38
N ARG A 111 9.21 -21.47 0.00
CA ARG A 111 9.63 -20.31 0.79
C ARG A 111 8.70 -19.15 0.51
N ALA A 112 8.12 -18.57 1.56
CA ALA A 112 7.20 -17.44 1.44
C ALA A 112 7.47 -16.34 2.46
N LEU A 113 7.43 -15.09 2.01
CA LEU A 113 7.47 -13.89 2.84
C LEU A 113 6.08 -13.26 2.84
N PHE A 114 5.46 -13.17 4.00
CA PHE A 114 4.19 -12.45 4.16
C PHE A 114 4.47 -10.95 4.16
N LEU A 115 3.88 -10.23 3.20
CA LEU A 115 4.20 -8.82 2.94
C LEU A 115 3.33 -7.86 3.75
N LYS A 116 2.10 -8.27 4.07
CA LYS A 116 1.09 -7.48 4.79
C LYS A 116 0.24 -8.37 5.70
N GLY A 117 -0.83 -7.79 6.23
CA GLY A 117 -1.85 -8.52 6.96
C GLY A 117 -1.54 -8.62 8.46
N PRO A 118 -1.92 -9.73 9.11
CA PRO A 118 -1.78 -9.90 10.56
C PRO A 118 -0.34 -9.83 11.06
N VAL A 119 0.63 -10.35 10.30
CA VAL A 119 2.04 -10.38 10.73
C VAL A 119 2.60 -8.98 11.01
N ILE A 120 2.34 -8.02 10.11
CA ILE A 120 2.78 -6.63 10.32
C ILE A 120 1.87 -5.85 11.26
N ALA A 121 0.61 -6.29 11.45
CA ALA A 121 -0.25 -5.73 12.48
C ALA A 121 0.32 -6.02 13.87
N LYS A 122 0.73 -7.26 14.12
CA LYS A 122 1.41 -7.65 15.36
C LYS A 122 2.76 -6.95 15.53
N ASP A 123 3.59 -6.94 14.49
CA ASP A 123 4.92 -6.31 14.54
C ASP A 123 4.84 -4.80 14.82
N LEU A 124 3.99 -4.07 14.08
CA LEU A 124 3.94 -2.61 14.17
C LEU A 124 3.10 -2.10 15.35
N TYR A 125 2.01 -2.79 15.70
CA TYR A 125 1.03 -2.27 16.67
C TYR A 125 0.98 -3.07 17.98
N GLY A 126 1.62 -4.24 18.05
CA GLY A 126 1.52 -5.16 19.19
C GLY A 126 0.17 -5.91 19.31
N ASP A 127 -0.88 -5.38 18.68
CA ASP A 127 -2.25 -5.89 18.64
C ASP A 127 -2.78 -5.88 17.20
N ILE A 128 -3.21 -7.04 16.70
CA ILE A 128 -3.74 -7.20 15.34
C ILE A 128 -5.03 -6.40 15.09
N SER A 129 -5.79 -6.09 16.15
CA SER A 129 -7.08 -5.39 16.06
C SER A 129 -6.94 -3.94 15.61
N LEU A 130 -5.76 -3.34 15.79
CA LEU A 130 -5.48 -1.92 15.50
C LEU A 130 -5.18 -1.66 14.01
N ARG A 131 -5.00 -2.71 13.22
CA ARG A 131 -4.73 -2.60 11.79
C ARG A 131 -5.82 -3.27 10.98
N THR A 132 -6.17 -2.68 9.84
CA THR A 132 -7.13 -3.27 8.89
C THR A 132 -6.41 -4.13 7.85
N SER A 133 -7.00 -5.25 7.44
CA SER A 133 -6.58 -6.01 6.24
C SER A 133 -7.77 -6.70 5.60
N CYS A 134 -7.73 -6.87 4.29
CA CYS A 134 -8.75 -7.60 3.52
C CYS A 134 -8.20 -8.88 2.86
N ASP A 135 -6.89 -9.05 2.88
CA ASP A 135 -6.16 -10.05 2.12
C ASP A 135 -4.86 -10.47 2.81
N LEU A 136 -4.29 -11.55 2.28
CA LEU A 136 -2.95 -12.04 2.58
C LEU A 136 -2.06 -11.89 1.34
N ASP A 137 -1.04 -11.06 1.44
CA ASP A 137 -0.01 -10.90 0.40
C ASP A 137 1.19 -11.80 0.73
N LEU A 138 1.56 -12.71 -0.17
CA LEU A 138 2.72 -13.57 -0.04
C LEU A 138 3.70 -13.31 -1.19
N LEU A 139 4.97 -13.14 -0.90
CA LEU A 139 6.05 -13.15 -1.88
C LEU A 139 6.74 -14.50 -1.87
N ILE A 140 6.91 -15.10 -3.04
CA ILE A 140 7.61 -16.37 -3.24
C ILE A 140 8.64 -16.25 -4.37
N PRO A 141 9.64 -17.14 -4.44
CA PRO A 141 10.52 -17.24 -5.60
C PRO A 141 9.72 -17.55 -6.85
N LEU A 142 10.04 -16.89 -7.97
CA LEU A 142 9.38 -17.15 -9.25
C LEU A 142 9.51 -18.62 -9.71
N THR A 143 10.59 -19.29 -9.31
CA THR A 143 10.83 -20.72 -9.57
C THR A 143 9.86 -21.63 -8.81
N GLU A 144 9.30 -21.18 -7.71
CA GLU A 144 8.38 -21.93 -6.84
C GLU A 144 6.90 -21.61 -7.12
N LEU A 145 6.63 -20.64 -8.01
CA LEU A 145 5.28 -20.12 -8.32
C LEU A 145 4.30 -21.20 -8.74
N ALA A 146 4.66 -22.08 -9.68
CA ALA A 146 3.78 -23.15 -10.13
C ALA A 146 3.41 -24.12 -8.98
N GLY A 147 4.35 -24.40 -8.07
CA GLY A 147 4.11 -25.23 -6.90
C GLY A 147 3.15 -24.58 -5.90
N ALA A 148 3.29 -23.27 -5.67
CA ALA A 148 2.42 -22.51 -4.79
C ALA A 148 1.01 -22.33 -5.37
N GLU A 149 0.87 -22.06 -6.67
CA GLU A 149 -0.43 -22.00 -7.34
C GLU A 149 -1.17 -23.36 -7.24
N SER A 150 -0.45 -24.47 -7.47
CA SER A 150 -1.01 -25.81 -7.32
C SER A 150 -1.42 -26.12 -5.88
N LEU A 151 -0.63 -25.69 -4.90
CA LEU A 151 -0.98 -25.81 -3.48
C LEU A 151 -2.25 -25.04 -3.16
N LEU A 152 -2.35 -23.76 -3.52
CA LEU A 152 -3.53 -22.94 -3.24
C LEU A 152 -4.79 -23.54 -3.88
N ALA A 153 -4.70 -23.98 -5.13
CA ALA A 153 -5.80 -24.68 -5.81
C ALA A 153 -6.22 -25.95 -5.05
N GLY A 154 -5.25 -26.76 -4.59
CA GLY A 154 -5.51 -27.94 -3.76
C GLY A 154 -6.16 -27.63 -2.41
N LEU A 155 -5.93 -26.43 -1.87
CA LEU A 155 -6.59 -25.92 -0.65
C LEU A 155 -7.98 -25.32 -0.92
N GLY A 156 -8.47 -25.34 -2.16
CA GLY A 156 -9.79 -24.84 -2.54
C GLY A 156 -9.84 -23.36 -2.89
N TYR A 157 -8.69 -22.71 -3.07
CA TYR A 157 -8.63 -21.36 -3.62
C TYR A 157 -8.85 -21.37 -5.14
N VAL A 158 -9.60 -20.39 -5.63
CA VAL A 158 -9.88 -20.20 -7.06
C VAL A 158 -9.12 -18.98 -7.54
N LYS A 159 -8.41 -19.10 -8.66
CA LYS A 159 -7.68 -17.99 -9.27
C LYS A 159 -8.68 -17.01 -9.90
N ASP A 160 -8.59 -15.72 -9.56
CA ASP A 160 -9.57 -14.72 -10.00
C ASP A 160 -9.43 -14.40 -11.49
N ASP A 161 -8.19 -14.27 -11.99
CA ASP A 161 -7.89 -13.89 -13.36
C ASP A 161 -6.71 -14.68 -13.95
N TYR A 162 -6.80 -14.98 -15.25
CA TYR A 162 -5.68 -15.46 -16.05
C TYR A 162 -5.00 -14.29 -16.76
N ILE A 163 -3.68 -14.19 -16.61
CA ILE A 163 -2.91 -13.14 -17.27
C ILE A 163 -2.79 -13.46 -18.77
N HIS A 164 -3.38 -12.60 -19.61
CA HIS A 164 -3.21 -12.66 -21.05
C HIS A 164 -1.86 -12.11 -21.47
N THR A 165 -1.18 -12.81 -22.38
CA THR A 165 0.18 -12.46 -22.82
C THR A 165 0.39 -12.86 -24.28
N VAL A 166 1.14 -12.04 -25.02
CA VAL A 166 1.51 -12.32 -26.42
C VAL A 166 2.84 -13.06 -26.48
N LEU A 167 3.85 -12.55 -25.75
CA LEU A 167 5.24 -13.02 -25.81
C LEU A 167 5.70 -13.72 -24.52
N ASN A 168 4.77 -14.30 -23.76
CA ASN A 168 5.03 -14.85 -22.43
C ASN A 168 5.69 -13.84 -21.46
N ASP A 169 5.30 -12.57 -21.62
CA ASP A 169 5.86 -11.40 -20.96
C ASP A 169 5.24 -11.07 -19.60
N TRP A 170 4.24 -11.85 -19.20
CA TRP A 170 3.49 -11.63 -17.96
C TRP A 170 4.38 -11.53 -16.72
N LYS A 171 5.49 -12.28 -16.67
CA LYS A 171 6.43 -12.31 -15.54
C LYS A 171 7.04 -10.95 -15.24
N TRP A 172 7.24 -10.11 -16.26
CA TRP A 172 7.78 -8.76 -16.10
C TRP A 172 6.66 -7.72 -15.96
N ARG A 173 5.55 -7.88 -16.69
CA ARG A 173 4.43 -6.93 -16.71
C ARG A 173 3.57 -6.99 -15.45
N HIS A 174 3.41 -8.19 -14.89
CA HIS A 174 2.69 -8.43 -13.66
C HIS A 174 3.67 -8.74 -12.53
N HIS A 175 3.18 -8.65 -11.31
CA HIS A 175 3.98 -8.86 -10.10
C HIS A 175 3.31 -9.85 -9.13
N HIS A 176 2.02 -10.13 -9.33
CA HIS A 176 1.25 -11.11 -8.56
C HIS A 176 0.11 -11.68 -9.37
N THR A 177 -0.52 -12.70 -8.80
CA THR A 177 -1.85 -13.16 -9.18
C THR A 177 -2.72 -13.32 -7.93
N THR A 178 -4.03 -13.29 -8.11
CA THR A 178 -5.00 -13.24 -7.01
C THR A 178 -5.82 -14.52 -6.97
N PHE A 179 -6.05 -15.01 -5.75
CA PHE A 179 -6.82 -16.18 -5.46
C PHE A 179 -7.89 -15.85 -4.41
N THR A 180 -9.10 -16.32 -4.60
CA THR A 180 -10.19 -16.18 -3.64
C THR A 180 -10.71 -17.55 -3.21
N HIS A 181 -10.84 -17.77 -1.90
CA HIS A 181 -11.49 -18.97 -1.38
C HIS A 181 -12.99 -18.72 -1.22
N PRO A 182 -13.88 -19.40 -2.00
CA PRO A 182 -15.31 -19.06 -2.04
C PRO A 182 -16.04 -19.27 -0.72
N LYS A 183 -15.68 -20.32 0.05
CA LYS A 183 -16.30 -20.59 1.36
C LYS A 183 -15.73 -19.73 2.50
N LYS A 184 -14.42 -19.46 2.51
CA LYS A 184 -13.76 -18.70 3.59
C LYS A 184 -13.87 -17.19 3.40
N GLY A 185 -14.15 -16.72 2.17
CA GLY A 185 -14.16 -15.30 1.83
C GLY A 185 -12.79 -14.62 1.95
N ILE A 186 -11.70 -15.40 1.86
CA ILE A 186 -10.33 -14.89 1.98
C ILE A 186 -9.72 -14.74 0.60
N LYS A 187 -9.08 -13.59 0.40
CA LYS A 187 -8.29 -13.28 -0.79
C LYS A 187 -6.80 -13.42 -0.47
N VAL A 188 -6.08 -14.11 -1.34
CA VAL A 188 -4.64 -14.32 -1.30
C VAL A 188 -4.03 -13.73 -2.56
N GLU A 189 -3.10 -12.81 -2.40
CA GLU A 189 -2.30 -12.28 -3.50
C GLU A 189 -0.93 -12.96 -3.47
N LEU A 190 -0.62 -13.75 -4.50
CA LEU A 190 0.62 -14.48 -4.65
C LEU A 190 1.57 -13.68 -5.55
N HIS A 191 2.52 -13.00 -4.92
CA HIS A 191 3.54 -12.14 -5.53
C HIS A 191 4.81 -12.93 -5.87
N TRP A 192 5.42 -12.60 -7.01
CA TRP A 192 6.82 -12.96 -7.33
C TRP A 192 7.73 -11.74 -7.40
N ARG A 193 7.16 -10.54 -7.24
CA ARG A 193 7.82 -9.23 -7.20
C ARG A 193 7.08 -8.31 -6.24
N LEU A 194 7.79 -7.43 -5.54
CA LEU A 194 7.16 -6.47 -4.62
C LEU A 194 6.38 -5.38 -5.37
N ASN A 195 6.84 -5.02 -6.57
CA ASN A 195 6.31 -3.92 -7.36
C ASN A 195 6.20 -4.27 -8.86
N PRO A 196 5.23 -3.67 -9.58
CA PRO A 196 5.19 -3.72 -11.04
C PRO A 196 6.49 -3.20 -11.67
N ALA A 197 6.82 -3.69 -12.87
CA ALA A 197 7.85 -3.05 -13.68
C ALA A 197 7.47 -1.60 -14.05
N PRO A 198 8.46 -0.71 -14.29
CA PRO A 198 9.91 -0.94 -14.31
C PRO A 198 10.60 -0.64 -12.96
N SER A 199 9.89 -0.80 -11.85
CA SER A 199 10.47 -0.61 -10.51
C SER A 199 11.69 -1.52 -10.29
N ARG A 200 12.65 -1.01 -9.52
CA ARG A 200 13.85 -1.76 -9.11
C ARG A 200 13.64 -2.17 -7.67
N GLU A 201 13.83 -3.43 -7.33
CA GLU A 201 13.56 -3.95 -5.99
C GLU A 201 14.61 -4.99 -5.61
N PRO A 202 14.78 -5.29 -4.30
CA PRO A 202 15.61 -6.40 -3.86
C PRO A 202 15.09 -7.72 -4.43
N ASP A 203 15.99 -8.64 -4.78
CA ASP A 203 15.56 -9.97 -5.17
C ASP A 203 15.09 -10.79 -3.98
N PHE A 204 14.43 -11.93 -4.25
CA PHE A 204 13.87 -12.76 -3.19
C PHE A 204 14.93 -13.26 -2.21
N GLU A 205 16.12 -13.64 -2.67
CA GLU A 205 17.16 -14.22 -1.81
C GLU A 205 17.76 -13.16 -0.88
N GLU A 206 17.94 -11.92 -1.38
CA GLU A 206 18.31 -10.77 -0.55
C GLU A 206 17.30 -10.52 0.57
N LEU A 207 16.00 -10.57 0.26
CA LEU A 207 14.92 -10.39 1.23
C LEU A 207 14.85 -11.56 2.21
N TRP A 208 14.94 -12.79 1.71
CA TRP A 208 14.89 -14.01 2.49
C TRP A 208 16.03 -14.10 3.49
N GLY A 209 17.24 -13.68 3.10
CA GLY A 209 18.41 -13.63 3.98
C GLY A 209 18.29 -12.62 5.12
N ARG A 210 17.47 -11.57 4.96
CA ARG A 210 17.22 -10.52 5.97
C ARG A 210 15.84 -10.63 6.64
N ARG A 211 15.09 -11.70 6.36
CA ARG A 211 13.72 -11.87 6.86
C ARG A 211 13.67 -11.92 8.38
N ARG A 212 12.54 -11.50 8.93
CA ARG A 212 12.18 -11.71 10.34
C ARG A 212 11.18 -12.86 10.44
N ILE A 213 11.09 -13.45 11.63
CA ILE A 213 10.14 -14.52 11.95
C ILE A 213 9.21 -14.01 13.04
N SER A 214 7.90 -14.12 12.81
CA SER A 214 6.89 -13.69 13.77
C SER A 214 6.47 -14.84 14.67
N ASP A 215 6.22 -14.50 15.93
CA ASP A 215 5.68 -15.36 16.99
C ASP A 215 4.15 -15.21 17.16
N LEU A 216 3.47 -14.52 16.23
CA LEU A 216 2.02 -14.30 16.29
C LEU A 216 1.23 -15.62 16.32
N THR A 217 1.74 -16.64 15.64
CA THR A 217 1.10 -17.95 15.43
C THR A 217 2.00 -19.06 15.96
N ARG A 218 1.49 -20.29 16.10
CA ARG A 218 2.31 -21.43 16.57
C ARG A 218 3.34 -21.84 15.53
N GLN A 219 3.01 -21.68 14.26
CA GLN A 219 3.96 -21.86 13.16
C GLN A 219 4.75 -20.57 12.90
N PRO A 220 6.06 -20.66 12.63
CA PRO A 220 6.88 -19.49 12.34
C PRO A 220 6.48 -18.86 11.00
N ILE A 221 6.08 -17.59 11.03
CA ILE A 221 5.73 -16.84 9.82
C ILE A 221 6.89 -15.94 9.42
N SER A 222 7.44 -16.18 8.24
CA SER A 222 8.52 -15.36 7.67
C SER A 222 7.95 -14.10 7.02
N TYR A 223 8.54 -12.95 7.30
CA TYR A 223 8.15 -11.65 6.75
C TYR A 223 9.38 -10.73 6.57
N LEU A 224 9.19 -9.57 5.95
CA LEU A 224 10.29 -8.69 5.57
C LEU A 224 11.13 -8.21 6.77
N GLY A 225 12.44 -8.08 6.53
CA GLY A 225 13.34 -7.31 7.41
C GLY A 225 12.86 -5.87 7.57
N GLN A 226 13.26 -5.20 8.65
CA GLN A 226 12.67 -3.90 9.03
C GLN A 226 12.87 -2.82 7.95
N GLU A 227 14.07 -2.69 7.39
CA GLU A 227 14.33 -1.71 6.32
C GLU A 227 13.67 -2.10 4.98
N ASP A 228 13.61 -3.39 4.67
CA ASP A 228 12.91 -3.90 3.48
C ASP A 228 11.39 -3.69 3.60
N LEU A 229 10.83 -3.84 4.80
CA LEU A 229 9.43 -3.52 5.11
C LEU A 229 9.16 -2.04 4.92
N PHE A 230 10.04 -1.15 5.40
CA PHE A 230 9.91 0.29 5.14
C PHE A 230 9.87 0.58 3.64
N LEU A 231 10.83 0.05 2.87
CA LEU A 231 10.88 0.22 1.41
C LEU A 231 9.58 -0.25 0.75
N PHE A 232 9.06 -1.41 1.16
CA PHE A 232 7.81 -1.95 0.65
C PHE A 232 6.61 -1.04 0.97
N LEU A 233 6.47 -0.63 2.23
CA LEU A 233 5.37 0.24 2.67
C LEU A 233 5.39 1.60 1.97
N VAL A 234 6.56 2.24 1.82
CA VAL A 234 6.64 3.55 1.14
C VAL A 234 6.38 3.43 -0.36
N SER A 235 6.88 2.39 -1.01
CA SER A 235 6.60 2.14 -2.43
C SER A 235 5.10 1.90 -2.66
N HIS A 236 4.48 1.08 -1.81
CA HIS A 236 3.05 0.77 -1.89
C HIS A 236 2.18 2.01 -1.64
N GLY A 237 2.39 2.72 -0.53
CA GLY A 237 1.64 3.93 -0.20
C GLY A 237 1.75 5.01 -1.27
N ALA A 238 2.96 5.25 -1.80
CA ALA A 238 3.18 6.22 -2.86
C ALA A 238 2.49 5.84 -4.17
N ARG A 239 2.53 4.57 -4.58
CA ARG A 239 1.82 4.07 -5.76
C ARG A 239 0.32 4.30 -5.68
N HIS A 240 -0.27 4.19 -4.50
CA HIS A 240 -1.69 4.46 -4.27
C HIS A 240 -1.99 5.92 -3.87
N GLY A 241 -1.02 6.81 -4.08
CA GLY A 241 -1.18 8.25 -3.89
C GLY A 241 -1.36 8.68 -2.43
N TRP A 242 -1.07 7.82 -1.45
CA TRP A 242 -1.37 8.11 -0.04
C TRP A 242 -2.84 8.46 0.23
N SER A 243 -3.76 8.01 -0.63
CA SER A 243 -5.21 8.20 -0.50
C SER A 243 -5.82 7.69 0.82
N ARG A 244 -5.10 6.86 1.58
CA ARG A 244 -5.55 6.31 2.87
C ARG A 244 -4.48 6.58 3.93
N LEU A 245 -4.85 7.21 5.05
CA LEU A 245 -3.90 7.53 6.12
C LEU A 245 -3.32 6.29 6.81
N ARG A 246 -4.01 5.13 6.76
CA ARG A 246 -3.49 3.88 7.34
C ARG A 246 -2.04 3.56 6.94
N TRP A 247 -1.65 3.90 5.70
CA TRP A 247 -0.29 3.66 5.22
C TRP A 247 0.72 4.56 5.94
N LEU A 248 0.37 5.81 6.22
CA LEU A 248 1.23 6.71 6.99
C LEU A 248 1.27 6.31 8.47
N VAL A 249 0.19 5.76 9.01
CA VAL A 249 0.18 5.19 10.37
C VAL A 249 1.16 4.00 10.45
N ASP A 250 1.14 3.09 9.47
CA ASP A 250 2.12 1.98 9.40
C ASP A 250 3.57 2.52 9.38
N ILE A 251 3.84 3.58 8.61
CA ILE A 251 5.17 4.23 8.58
C ILE A 251 5.53 4.83 9.93
N LYS A 252 4.61 5.56 10.57
CA LYS A 252 4.83 6.13 11.91
C LYS A 252 5.18 5.04 12.92
N GLN A 253 4.41 3.95 12.97
CA GLN A 253 4.68 2.84 13.89
C GLN A 253 6.04 2.19 13.62
N LEU A 254 6.43 2.04 12.35
CA LEU A 254 7.75 1.50 12.01
C LEU A 254 8.88 2.44 12.46
N LEU A 255 8.72 3.77 12.31
CA LEU A 255 9.72 4.74 12.75
C LEU A 255 9.93 4.72 14.27
N LEU A 256 8.90 4.45 15.07
CA LEU A 256 9.01 4.29 16.52
C LEU A 256 9.89 3.10 16.92
N GLN A 257 10.04 2.09 16.05
CA GLN A 257 10.96 0.98 16.25
C GLN A 257 12.43 1.32 15.95
N GLN A 258 12.72 2.57 15.55
CA GLN A 258 14.07 3.10 15.29
C GLN A 258 14.88 2.28 14.27
N PRO A 259 14.43 2.16 13.01
CA PRO A 259 15.20 1.47 11.97
C PRO A 259 16.56 2.14 11.74
N ASP A 260 17.54 1.35 11.30
CA ASP A 260 18.89 1.86 11.04
C ASP A 260 18.86 2.86 9.86
N ALA A 261 19.02 4.14 10.18
CA ALA A 261 18.91 5.22 9.22
C ALA A 261 19.95 5.12 8.08
N GLY A 262 21.14 4.58 8.36
CA GLY A 262 22.21 4.38 7.40
C GLY A 262 21.86 3.27 6.41
N LYS A 263 21.46 2.10 6.92
CA LYS A 263 21.00 0.96 6.10
C LYS A 263 19.79 1.34 5.27
N LEU A 264 18.80 2.00 5.88
CA LEU A 264 17.59 2.42 5.20
C LEU A 264 17.88 3.39 4.06
N THR A 265 18.72 4.41 4.32
CA THR A 265 19.13 5.36 3.30
C THR A 265 19.90 4.70 2.15
N ALA A 266 20.81 3.78 2.46
CA ALA A 266 21.57 3.03 1.46
C ALA A 266 20.64 2.15 0.61
N LEU A 267 19.69 1.45 1.24
CA LEU A 267 18.69 0.60 0.59
C LEU A 267 17.82 1.42 -0.39
N LEU A 268 17.23 2.52 0.09
CA LEU A 268 16.38 3.38 -0.74
C LEU A 268 17.15 4.02 -1.89
N ARG A 269 18.44 4.33 -1.73
CA ARG A 269 19.29 4.81 -2.85
C ARG A 269 19.57 3.70 -3.85
N LYS A 270 19.97 2.50 -3.40
CA LYS A 270 20.26 1.34 -4.27
C LYS A 270 19.08 1.03 -5.20
N TYR A 271 17.86 1.09 -4.69
CA TYR A 271 16.63 0.76 -5.41
C TYR A 271 15.87 1.97 -5.98
N HIS A 272 16.47 3.16 -5.94
CA HIS A 272 15.91 4.41 -6.53
C HIS A 272 14.62 4.93 -5.87
N TYR A 273 14.43 4.65 -4.58
CA TYR A 273 13.29 5.09 -3.76
C TYR A 273 13.62 6.26 -2.81
N TYR A 274 14.81 6.88 -2.88
CA TYR A 274 15.20 7.96 -1.95
C TYR A 274 14.16 9.09 -1.86
N HIS A 275 13.66 9.60 -2.98
CA HIS A 275 12.63 10.67 -2.98
C HIS A 275 11.24 10.17 -2.53
N VAL A 276 10.95 8.87 -2.69
CA VAL A 276 9.69 8.26 -2.23
C VAL A 276 9.72 8.04 -0.72
N GLY A 277 10.85 7.58 -0.18
CA GLY A 277 11.09 7.51 1.26
C GLY A 277 10.99 8.90 1.89
N GLY A 278 11.65 9.90 1.32
CA GLY A 278 11.54 11.27 1.81
C GLY A 278 10.12 11.85 1.74
N GLN A 279 9.36 11.52 0.70
CA GLN A 279 7.94 11.87 0.61
C GLN A 279 7.16 11.27 1.79
N ALA A 280 7.35 9.98 2.08
CA ALA A 280 6.69 9.32 3.19
C ALA A 280 7.06 9.94 4.55
N LEU A 281 8.34 10.24 4.76
CA LEU A 281 8.83 10.92 5.98
C LEU A 281 8.21 12.31 6.14
N THR A 282 8.16 13.09 5.06
CA THR A 282 7.54 14.43 5.08
C THR A 282 6.05 14.34 5.43
N LEU A 283 5.33 13.38 4.86
CA LEU A 283 3.90 13.16 5.13
C LEU A 283 3.67 12.67 6.56
N ALA A 284 4.43 11.67 7.02
CA ALA A 284 4.28 11.11 8.36
C ALA A 284 4.63 12.14 9.45
N GLY A 285 5.73 12.88 9.28
CA GLY A 285 6.10 13.96 10.19
C GLY A 285 5.13 15.15 10.14
N GLY A 286 4.74 15.58 8.93
CA GLY A 286 3.90 16.77 8.77
C GLY A 286 2.41 16.56 9.07
N LEU A 287 1.89 15.33 8.96
CA LEU A 287 0.47 15.04 9.19
C LEU A 287 0.21 14.27 10.49
N LEU A 288 1.16 13.43 10.93
CA LEU A 288 0.97 12.52 12.07
C LEU A 288 2.01 12.73 13.18
N ASP A 289 2.80 13.81 13.10
CA ASP A 289 3.86 14.14 14.06
C ASP A 289 4.81 12.96 14.34
N ALA A 290 5.12 12.18 13.29
CA ALA A 290 6.02 11.04 13.41
C ALA A 290 7.44 11.53 13.75
N GLU A 291 8.09 10.89 14.71
CA GLU A 291 9.49 11.16 15.04
C GLU A 291 10.40 10.66 13.92
N ILE A 292 11.25 11.55 13.41
CA ILE A 292 12.19 11.25 12.32
C ILE A 292 13.60 11.40 12.85
N ALA A 293 14.32 10.28 12.89
CA ALA A 293 15.72 10.23 13.29
C ALA A 293 16.59 11.17 12.44
N ASP A 294 17.62 11.77 13.06
CA ASP A 294 18.50 12.76 12.41
C ASP A 294 19.12 12.25 11.11
N GLY A 295 19.50 10.96 11.07
CA GLY A 295 20.06 10.32 9.87
C GLY A 295 19.12 10.30 8.66
N LEU A 296 17.80 10.50 8.87
CA LEU A 296 16.78 10.52 7.81
C LEU A 296 16.36 11.94 7.41
N ARG A 297 16.75 12.97 8.17
CA ARG A 297 16.35 14.37 7.93
C ARG A 297 16.78 14.90 6.58
N ASN A 298 17.96 14.49 6.09
CA ASN A 298 18.42 14.87 4.75
C ASN A 298 17.51 14.37 3.62
N MET A 299 16.81 13.25 3.84
CA MET A 299 15.88 12.67 2.88
C MET A 299 14.50 13.32 2.96
N GLU A 300 14.02 13.55 4.18
CA GLU A 300 12.78 14.28 4.47
C GLU A 300 12.83 15.72 3.95
N CYS A 301 13.91 16.44 4.21
CA CYS A 301 14.08 17.83 3.83
C CYS A 301 14.36 18.05 2.33
N ALA A 302 14.59 16.99 1.55
CA ALA A 302 14.97 17.13 0.15
C ALA A 302 13.85 17.81 -0.66
N PRO A 303 14.15 18.81 -1.54
CA PRO A 303 13.13 19.58 -2.24
C PRO A 303 12.14 18.73 -3.05
N LYS A 304 12.65 17.68 -3.74
CA LYS A 304 11.82 16.75 -4.49
C LYS A 304 10.87 15.96 -3.58
N SER A 305 11.35 15.47 -2.44
CA SER A 305 10.56 14.74 -1.44
C SER A 305 9.38 15.58 -0.95
N ARG A 306 9.65 16.83 -0.56
CA ARG A 306 8.63 17.77 -0.07
C ARG A 306 7.64 18.19 -1.15
N ALA A 307 8.10 18.46 -2.36
CA ALA A 307 7.22 18.76 -3.49
C ALA A 307 6.26 17.61 -3.79
N MET A 308 6.75 16.37 -3.74
CA MET A 308 5.92 15.17 -3.91
C MET A 308 4.96 14.94 -2.74
N ALA A 309 5.37 15.25 -1.51
CA ALA A 309 4.49 15.19 -0.34
C ALA A 309 3.34 16.18 -0.48
N GLN A 310 3.61 17.42 -0.89
CA GLN A 310 2.58 18.41 -1.14
C GLN A 310 1.63 18.00 -2.28
N GLN A 311 2.14 17.34 -3.33
CA GLN A 311 1.28 16.78 -4.39
C GLN A 311 0.36 15.68 -3.86
N ALA A 312 0.82 14.85 -2.93
CA ALA A 312 -0.02 13.80 -2.34
C ALA A 312 -1.21 14.33 -1.54
N MET A 313 -1.18 15.59 -1.08
CA MET A 313 -2.34 16.22 -0.41
C MET A 313 -3.60 16.23 -1.29
N PHE A 314 -3.46 16.24 -2.62
CA PHE A 314 -4.56 16.12 -3.57
C PHE A 314 -5.51 14.95 -3.27
N TYR A 315 -4.97 13.81 -2.80
CA TYR A 315 -5.78 12.63 -2.52
C TYR A 315 -6.51 12.72 -1.17
N LEU A 316 -5.87 13.35 -0.18
CA LEU A 316 -6.42 13.54 1.16
C LEU A 316 -7.54 14.59 1.17
N GLU A 317 -7.37 15.66 0.40
CA GLU A 317 -8.35 16.76 0.31
C GLU A 317 -9.69 16.33 -0.31
N ARG A 318 -9.71 15.28 -1.13
CA ARG A 318 -10.88 14.90 -1.96
C ARG A 318 -11.46 13.52 -1.63
N MET A 319 -11.03 12.88 -0.54
CA MET A 319 -11.43 11.51 -0.17
C MET A 319 -11.39 10.54 -1.38
N ILE A 320 -10.30 10.59 -2.15
CA ILE A 320 -10.23 9.89 -3.43
C ILE A 320 -10.17 8.37 -3.21
N ASN A 321 -11.09 7.63 -3.82
CA ASN A 321 -11.02 6.19 -3.89
C ASN A 321 -10.56 5.72 -5.27
N LEU A 322 -9.28 5.38 -5.41
CA LEU A 322 -8.71 4.89 -6.67
C LEU A 322 -9.24 3.52 -7.11
N HIS A 323 -9.97 2.82 -6.24
CA HIS A 323 -10.51 1.48 -6.50
C HIS A 323 -12.01 1.49 -6.84
N SER A 324 -12.71 2.62 -6.74
CA SER A 324 -14.08 2.74 -7.23
C SER A 324 -14.07 3.08 -8.72
N ILE A 325 -14.54 2.15 -9.55
CA ILE A 325 -14.63 2.31 -11.01
C ILE A 325 -16.05 2.81 -11.35
N PRO A 326 -16.20 3.80 -12.25
CA PRO A 326 -15.14 4.53 -12.94
C PRO A 326 -14.47 5.59 -12.05
N VAL A 327 -13.15 5.71 -12.16
CA VAL A 327 -12.40 6.81 -11.54
C VAL A 327 -12.60 8.07 -12.38
N PRO A 328 -12.92 9.24 -11.79
CA PRO A 328 -13.06 10.49 -12.55
C PRO A 328 -11.83 10.82 -13.42
N ASP A 329 -12.05 11.36 -14.62
CA ASP A 329 -10.98 11.57 -15.61
C ASP A 329 -9.86 12.49 -15.12
N ASP A 330 -10.20 13.53 -14.35
CA ASP A 330 -9.24 14.45 -13.75
C ASP A 330 -8.35 13.72 -12.72
N VAL A 331 -8.95 12.86 -11.91
CA VAL A 331 -8.26 12.02 -10.92
C VAL A 331 -7.38 10.99 -11.62
N ALA A 332 -7.89 10.30 -12.65
CA ALA A 332 -7.12 9.33 -13.42
C ALA A 332 -5.92 9.98 -14.10
N SER A 333 -6.10 11.17 -14.68
CA SER A 333 -5.03 11.95 -15.31
C SER A 333 -4.00 12.46 -14.31
N TYR A 334 -4.46 12.94 -13.14
CA TYR A 334 -3.57 13.30 -12.04
C TYR A 334 -2.76 12.09 -11.57
N HIS A 335 -3.42 10.96 -11.36
CA HIS A 335 -2.80 9.74 -10.86
C HIS A 335 -1.74 9.18 -11.82
N LYS A 336 -2.00 9.20 -13.14
CA LYS A 336 -1.00 8.84 -14.16
C LYS A 336 0.26 9.72 -14.07
N ARG A 337 0.09 11.04 -13.95
CA ARG A 337 1.22 11.98 -13.77
C ARG A 337 1.97 11.73 -12.47
N HIS A 338 1.24 11.48 -11.38
CA HIS A 338 1.80 11.13 -10.08
C HIS A 338 2.65 9.86 -10.16
N GLN A 339 2.11 8.76 -10.69
CA GLN A 339 2.86 7.50 -10.87
C GLN A 339 4.13 7.70 -11.69
N PHE A 340 4.07 8.47 -12.77
CA PHE A 340 5.25 8.79 -13.58
C PHE A 340 6.27 9.63 -12.81
N ALA A 341 5.83 10.55 -11.94
CA ALA A 341 6.71 11.37 -11.11
C ALA A 341 7.45 10.54 -10.03
N LEU A 342 6.87 9.43 -9.58
CA LEU A 342 7.53 8.48 -8.66
C LEU A 342 8.75 7.81 -9.27
N LEU A 343 8.79 7.63 -10.60
CA LEU A 343 9.87 6.91 -11.27
C LEU A 343 11.17 7.73 -11.29
N ALA A 344 12.30 7.05 -11.06
CA ALA A 344 13.63 7.61 -11.32
C ALA A 344 13.88 7.77 -12.84
N PRO A 345 14.84 8.62 -13.26
CA PRO A 345 15.09 8.88 -14.69
C PRO A 345 15.29 7.60 -15.54
N ILE A 346 16.06 6.64 -15.03
CA ILE A 346 16.28 5.37 -15.71
C ILE A 346 15.00 4.51 -15.80
N GLN A 347 14.14 4.58 -14.78
CA GLN A 347 12.86 3.87 -14.77
C GLN A 347 11.85 4.54 -15.71
N LYS A 348 11.85 5.88 -15.81
CA LYS A 348 11.06 6.63 -16.81
C LYS A 348 11.45 6.22 -18.22
N PHE A 349 12.74 6.13 -18.50
CA PHE A 349 13.24 5.66 -19.80
C PHE A 349 12.76 4.23 -20.10
N LYS A 350 12.89 3.29 -19.15
CA LYS A 350 12.37 1.92 -19.28
C LYS A 350 10.86 1.87 -19.46
N PHE A 351 10.11 2.72 -18.75
CA PHE A 351 8.66 2.83 -18.88
C PHE A 351 8.28 3.26 -20.30
N ILE A 352 8.94 4.30 -20.83
CA ILE A 352 8.73 4.77 -22.21
C ILE A 352 9.07 3.65 -23.21
N LEU A 353 10.20 2.95 -23.03
CA LEU A 353 10.56 1.81 -23.89
C LEU A 353 9.57 0.64 -23.80
N SER A 354 8.94 0.41 -22.64
CA SER A 354 7.93 -0.65 -22.52
C SER A 354 6.68 -0.39 -23.37
N PHE A 355 6.44 0.87 -23.77
CA PHE A 355 5.41 1.18 -24.76
C PHE A 355 5.75 0.70 -26.16
N LEU A 356 6.98 0.27 -26.46
CA LEU A 356 7.32 -0.35 -27.74
C LEU A 356 7.04 -1.87 -27.74
N PHE A 357 6.83 -2.45 -26.57
CA PHE A 357 6.64 -3.89 -26.40
C PHE A 357 5.17 -4.30 -26.60
N PRO A 358 4.86 -5.30 -27.46
CA PRO A 358 3.49 -5.72 -27.81
C PRO A 358 2.58 -5.99 -26.62
N TYR A 359 1.33 -5.56 -26.72
CA TYR A 359 0.28 -5.76 -25.73
C TYR A 359 -0.73 -6.82 -26.23
N PRO A 360 -1.46 -7.53 -25.35
CA PRO A 360 -2.54 -8.43 -25.75
C PRO A 360 -3.53 -7.79 -26.74
N GLU A 361 -3.86 -6.52 -26.54
CA GLU A 361 -4.73 -5.72 -27.39
C GLU A 361 -4.19 -5.58 -28.83
N ASP A 362 -2.88 -5.65 -29.05
CA ASP A 362 -2.28 -5.66 -30.38
C ASP A 362 -2.58 -6.97 -31.12
N ALA A 363 -2.55 -8.10 -30.41
CA ALA A 363 -2.89 -9.41 -30.96
C ALA A 363 -4.41 -9.57 -31.18
N GLU A 364 -5.24 -8.91 -30.37
CA GLU A 364 -6.68 -8.81 -30.59
C GLU A 364 -7.01 -7.95 -31.83
N THR A 365 -6.27 -6.85 -32.03
CA THR A 365 -6.48 -5.95 -33.17
C THR A 365 -6.05 -6.59 -34.50
N LEU A 366 -4.90 -7.27 -34.51
CA LEU A 366 -4.38 -7.97 -35.68
C LEU A 366 -3.82 -9.33 -35.25
N PRO A 367 -4.61 -10.40 -35.30
CA PRO A 367 -4.14 -11.74 -34.94
C PRO A 367 -3.06 -12.23 -35.92
N LEU A 368 -1.85 -12.48 -35.42
CA LEU A 368 -0.73 -13.03 -36.19
C LEU A 368 -0.38 -14.45 -35.70
N PRO A 369 0.07 -15.35 -36.59
CA PRO A 369 0.71 -16.61 -36.21
C PRO A 369 1.89 -16.37 -35.25
N LYS A 370 2.14 -17.29 -34.30
CA LYS A 370 3.17 -17.15 -33.25
C LYS A 370 4.56 -16.81 -33.79
N ASN A 371 4.95 -17.42 -34.91
CA ASN A 371 6.19 -17.17 -35.63
C ASN A 371 6.32 -15.77 -36.23
N LEU A 372 5.22 -15.01 -36.35
CA LEU A 372 5.19 -13.63 -36.83
C LEU A 372 4.98 -12.60 -35.72
N HIS A 373 4.94 -13.01 -34.44
CA HIS A 373 4.72 -12.08 -33.32
C HIS A 373 5.81 -11.02 -33.20
N PHE A 374 7.02 -11.24 -33.74
CA PHE A 374 8.05 -10.21 -33.81
C PHE A 374 7.63 -8.99 -34.66
N LEU A 375 6.67 -9.15 -35.59
CA LEU A 375 6.13 -8.04 -36.38
C LEU A 375 5.27 -7.08 -35.53
N TYR A 376 4.80 -7.48 -34.35
CA TYR A 376 4.07 -6.56 -33.48
C TYR A 376 4.94 -5.37 -33.03
N PHE A 377 6.27 -5.52 -32.91
CA PHE A 377 7.15 -4.41 -32.53
C PHE A 377 7.07 -3.23 -33.53
N PRO A 378 7.32 -3.41 -34.84
CA PRO A 378 7.16 -2.33 -35.81
C PRO A 378 5.70 -1.97 -36.11
N LEU A 379 4.75 -2.91 -35.99
CA LEU A 379 3.34 -2.65 -36.31
C LEU A 379 2.60 -1.86 -35.22
N ARG A 380 3.07 -1.90 -33.99
CA ARG A 380 2.35 -1.39 -32.83
C ARG A 380 1.97 0.10 -32.89
N PRO A 381 2.81 1.05 -33.33
CA PRO A 381 2.39 2.44 -33.46
C PRO A 381 1.16 2.59 -34.36
N PHE A 382 1.07 1.78 -35.42
CA PHE A 382 -0.06 1.77 -36.35
C PHE A 382 -1.29 1.11 -35.72
N LEU A 383 -1.13 -0.03 -35.03
CA LEU A 383 -2.24 -0.71 -34.33
C LEU A 383 -2.83 0.16 -33.21
N TRP A 384 -1.97 0.86 -32.46
CA TRP A 384 -2.40 1.80 -31.44
C TRP A 384 -3.18 2.99 -32.04
N ALA A 385 -2.67 3.58 -33.12
CA ALA A 385 -3.35 4.66 -33.81
C ALA A 385 -4.72 4.21 -34.37
N TRP A 386 -4.77 3.02 -34.97
CA TRP A 386 -6.00 2.40 -35.46
C TRP A 386 -7.06 2.26 -34.36
N ARG A 387 -6.69 1.74 -33.18
CA ARG A 387 -7.63 1.61 -32.05
C ARG A 387 -8.18 2.96 -31.60
N LYS A 388 -7.36 4.02 -31.67
CA LYS A 388 -7.77 5.37 -31.31
C LYS A 388 -8.68 6.04 -32.34
N THR A 389 -8.54 5.72 -33.63
CA THR A 389 -9.38 6.29 -34.69
C THR A 389 -10.72 5.55 -34.86
N VAL A 390 -10.74 4.23 -34.66
CA VAL A 390 -11.95 3.39 -34.84
C VAL A 390 -12.86 3.38 -33.60
N GLY A 391 -12.47 4.08 -32.52
CA GLY A 391 -13.32 4.26 -31.33
C GLY A 391 -13.44 3.00 -30.45
N VAL A 392 -12.54 2.03 -30.61
CA VAL A 392 -12.63 0.73 -29.92
C VAL A 392 -12.24 0.80 -28.43
N GLN A 393 -11.66 1.91 -27.95
CA GLN A 393 -11.41 2.13 -26.52
C GLN A 393 -11.48 3.62 -26.12
N LYS A 394 -12.56 4.01 -25.43
CA LYS A 394 -12.54 5.06 -24.41
C LYS A 394 -12.17 4.45 -23.07
#